data_AF-A0A429IZ04-F1
#
_entry.id   AF-A0A429IZ04-F1
#
_cell.length_a   1.000
_cell.length_b   1.000
_cell.length_c   1.000
_cell.angle_alpha   90.00
_cell.angle_beta   90.00
_cell.angle_gamma   90.00
#
_symmetry.space_group_name_H-M   'P 1'
#
loop_
_entity.id
_entity.type
_entity.pdbx_description
1 polymer ?
#
loop_
_entity_poly.entity_id
_entity_poly.type
_entity_poly.pdbx_seq_one_letter_code
_entity_poly.pdbx_strand_id
1 'polypeptide(L)'
;MGSISTGQHDADAHDQELARNSHHQQEATTAQFTTFQTLTAVGIAEGQADGIVPKLEAGAVAGAHTWISESSAPHACEPRFEGGWFAGVRDVANHLLRIADTTATAQRGRTVSSALLAAHLQQPASPAPQDAPVEDPGSAPALDATDILAASKRFP
;
A
#
# COMPACT_ATOMS: atom_id res chain seq x y z
N MET A 1 -31.12 -0.99 35.74
CA MET A 1 -29.66 -0.99 35.97
C MET A 1 -29.02 -1.98 34.99
N GLY A 2 -28.07 -1.52 34.17
CA GLY A 2 -26.99 -2.31 33.55
C GLY A 2 -27.27 -3.12 32.27
N SER A 3 -27.21 -2.50 31.09
CA SER A 3 -26.94 -3.22 29.82
C SER A 3 -26.20 -2.38 28.76
N ILE A 4 -25.69 -1.20 29.12
CA ILE A 4 -25.01 -0.28 28.20
C ILE A 4 -23.47 -0.47 28.24
N SER A 5 -22.95 -1.14 29.28
CA SER A 5 -21.51 -1.14 29.59
C SER A 5 -20.69 -2.14 28.76
N THR A 6 -21.26 -3.24 28.27
CA THR A 6 -20.53 -4.26 27.50
C THR A 6 -20.42 -3.90 26.03
N GLY A 7 -21.52 -3.45 25.40
CA GLY A 7 -21.51 -3.07 23.98
C GLY A 7 -20.65 -1.82 23.67
N GLN A 8 -20.50 -0.91 24.64
CA GLN A 8 -19.65 0.27 24.46
C GLN A 8 -18.16 -0.09 24.57
N HIS A 9 -17.81 -1.05 25.43
CA HIS A 9 -16.43 -1.54 25.56
C HIS A 9 -15.96 -2.32 24.33
N ASP A 10 -16.85 -3.13 23.75
CA ASP A 10 -16.56 -3.90 22.53
C ASP A 10 -16.42 -2.99 21.30
N ALA A 11 -17.22 -1.93 21.22
CA ALA A 11 -17.10 -0.91 20.17
C ALA A 11 -15.76 -0.14 20.27
N ASP A 12 -15.38 0.29 21.47
CA ASP A 12 -14.11 0.98 21.71
C ASP A 12 -12.90 0.07 21.37
N ALA A 13 -12.99 -1.23 21.66
CA ALA A 13 -11.94 -2.20 21.33
C ALA A 13 -11.81 -2.42 19.81
N HIS A 14 -12.94 -2.52 19.09
CA HIS A 14 -12.95 -2.66 17.64
C HIS A 14 -12.40 -1.42 16.94
N ASP A 15 -12.79 -0.22 17.38
CA ASP A 15 -12.29 1.04 16.84
C ASP A 15 -10.78 1.18 17.08
N GLN A 16 -10.29 0.75 18.24
CA GLN A 16 -8.86 0.72 18.53
C GLN A 16 -8.11 -0.25 17.61
N GLU A 17 -8.67 -1.43 17.34
CA GLU A 17 -8.08 -2.39 16.41
C GLU A 17 -8.01 -1.82 14.99
N LEU A 18 -9.08 -1.18 14.52
CA LEU A 18 -9.14 -0.56 13.20
C LEU A 18 -8.12 0.57 13.04
N ALA A 19 -7.94 1.40 14.09
CA ALA A 19 -6.93 2.46 14.09
C ALA A 19 -5.51 1.90 13.98
N ARG A 20 -5.21 0.81 14.72
CA ARG A 20 -3.90 0.13 14.64
C ARG A 20 -3.68 -0.48 13.26
N ASN A 21 -4.69 -1.12 12.69
CA ASN A 21 -4.61 -1.69 11.34
C ASN A 21 -4.33 -0.59 10.30
N SER A 22 -5.07 0.51 10.36
CA SER A 22 -4.89 1.67 9.46
C SER A 22 -3.47 2.26 9.57
N HIS A 23 -2.93 2.35 10.79
CA HIS A 23 -1.56 2.80 11.00
C HIS A 23 -0.54 1.87 10.32
N HIS A 24 -0.65 0.55 10.54
CA HIS A 24 0.25 -0.41 9.91
C HIS A 24 0.12 -0.45 8.38
N GLN A 25 -1.06 -0.20 7.82
CA GLN A 25 -1.24 -0.06 6.37
C GLN A 25 -0.47 1.15 5.81
N GLN A 26 -0.51 2.28 6.53
CA GLN A 26 0.25 3.47 6.16
C GLN A 26 1.77 3.24 6.26
N GLU A 27 2.23 2.58 7.33
CA GLU A 27 3.64 2.20 7.49
C GLU A 27 4.09 1.25 6.38
N ALA A 28 3.30 0.23 6.05
CA ALA A 28 3.59 -0.72 4.99
C ALA A 28 3.72 -0.03 3.62
N THR A 29 2.79 0.87 3.30
CA THR A 29 2.84 1.67 2.05
C THR A 29 4.10 2.52 1.97
N THR A 30 4.45 3.17 3.07
CA THR A 30 5.66 4.00 3.18
C THR A 30 6.93 3.16 3.00
N ALA A 31 6.99 1.99 3.66
CA ALA A 31 8.12 1.08 3.55
C ALA A 31 8.28 0.51 2.13
N GLN A 32 7.18 0.19 1.45
CA GLN A 32 7.18 -0.27 0.06
C GLN A 32 7.82 0.80 -0.85
N PHE A 33 7.40 2.06 -0.70
CA PHE A 33 7.95 3.18 -1.45
C PHE A 33 9.45 3.38 -1.20
N THR A 34 9.87 3.42 0.07
CA THR A 34 11.29 3.51 0.44
C THR A 34 12.11 2.35 -0.13
N THR A 35 11.54 1.14 -0.17
CA THR A 35 12.18 -0.04 -0.75
C THR A 35 12.43 0.17 -2.25
N PHE A 36 11.42 0.62 -3.00
CA PHE A 36 11.61 0.92 -4.42
C PHE A 36 12.65 2.02 -4.66
N GLN A 37 12.60 3.13 -3.92
CA GLN A 37 13.62 4.18 -4.02
C GLN A 37 15.04 3.65 -3.76
N THR A 38 15.19 2.80 -2.75
CA THR A 38 16.48 2.19 -2.40
C THR A 38 16.97 1.27 -3.50
N LEU A 39 16.09 0.42 -4.06
CA LEU A 39 16.42 -0.46 -5.17
C LEU A 39 16.86 0.35 -6.42
N THR A 40 16.14 1.43 -6.73
CA THR A 40 16.51 2.33 -7.83
C THR A 40 17.85 3.03 -7.57
N ALA A 41 18.10 3.49 -6.34
CA ALA A 41 19.35 4.18 -5.98
C ALA A 41 20.59 3.29 -6.12
N VAL A 42 20.45 1.97 -5.97
CA VAL A 42 21.53 1.00 -6.20
C VAL A 42 21.57 0.47 -7.64
N GLY A 43 20.76 1.03 -8.54
CA GLY A 43 20.76 0.71 -9.97
C GLY A 43 19.96 -0.55 -10.35
N ILE A 44 19.07 -1.06 -9.49
CA ILE A 44 18.19 -2.17 -9.84
C ILE A 44 17.07 -1.63 -10.74
N ALA A 45 16.94 -2.21 -11.93
CA ALA A 45 15.90 -1.83 -12.88
C ALA A 45 14.51 -2.13 -12.30
N GLU A 46 13.52 -1.31 -12.66
CA GLU A 46 12.15 -1.42 -12.15
C GLU A 46 11.57 -2.83 -12.33
N GLY A 47 11.78 -3.47 -13.50
CA GLY A 47 11.32 -4.84 -13.74
C GLY A 47 11.99 -5.91 -12.87
N GLN A 48 13.19 -5.66 -12.35
CA GLN A 48 13.83 -6.53 -11.37
C GLN A 48 13.29 -6.27 -9.96
N ALA A 49 13.09 -5.01 -9.58
CA ALA A 49 12.46 -4.63 -8.31
C ALA A 49 11.03 -5.21 -8.18
N ASP A 50 10.29 -5.21 -9.28
CA ASP A 50 8.96 -5.82 -9.41
C ASP A 50 8.94 -7.34 -9.21
N GLY A 51 10.08 -8.00 -9.39
CA GLY A 51 10.26 -9.41 -9.06
C GLY A 51 10.71 -9.69 -7.63
N ILE A 52 11.23 -8.68 -6.92
CA ILE A 52 11.80 -8.78 -5.57
C ILE A 52 10.74 -8.43 -4.52
N VAL A 53 10.08 -7.28 -4.66
CA VAL A 53 9.14 -6.77 -3.64
C VAL A 53 7.97 -7.73 -3.39
N PRO A 54 7.29 -8.30 -4.40
CA PRO A 54 6.23 -9.28 -4.16
C PRO A 54 6.73 -10.56 -3.47
N LYS A 55 7.97 -11.00 -3.73
CA LYS A 55 8.53 -12.17 -3.04
C LYS A 55 8.83 -11.87 -1.57
N LEU A 56 9.31 -10.66 -1.28
CA LEU A 56 9.53 -10.19 0.08
C LEU A 56 8.22 -10.17 0.87
N GLU A 57 7.14 -9.62 0.29
CA GLU A 57 5.81 -9.59 0.88
C GLU A 57 5.23 -10.99 1.10
N ALA A 58 5.31 -11.86 0.09
CA ALA A 58 4.89 -13.25 0.21
C ALA A 58 5.65 -13.98 1.33
N GLY A 59 6.95 -13.71 1.48
CA GLY A 59 7.78 -14.24 2.56
C GLY A 59 7.33 -13.75 3.94
N ALA A 60 6.98 -12.47 4.08
CA ALA A 60 6.44 -11.91 5.32
C ALA A 60 5.10 -12.57 5.71
N VAL A 61 4.21 -12.78 4.74
CA VAL A 61 2.93 -13.47 4.95
C VAL A 61 3.14 -14.95 5.33
N ALA A 62 4.09 -15.64 4.70
CA ALA A 62 4.47 -17.01 5.08
C ALA A 62 5.08 -17.07 6.49
N GLY A 63 5.82 -16.04 6.91
CA GLY A 63 6.25 -15.86 8.29
C GLY A 63 5.06 -15.78 9.24
N ALA A 64 4.10 -14.87 8.98
CA ALA A 64 2.89 -14.74 9.79
C ALA A 64 2.08 -16.05 9.87
N HIS A 65 1.96 -16.78 8.75
CA HIS A 65 1.37 -18.12 8.71
C HIS A 65 2.00 -19.05 9.75
N THR A 66 3.34 -19.06 9.85
CA THR A 66 4.08 -19.92 10.79
C THR A 66 3.71 -19.58 12.23
N TRP A 67 3.75 -18.30 12.60
CA TRP A 67 3.38 -17.82 13.94
C TRP A 67 1.94 -18.22 14.33
N ILE A 68 0.99 -18.08 13.40
CA ILE A 68 -0.41 -18.46 13.65
C ILE A 68 -0.56 -19.97 13.77
N SER A 69 0.11 -20.74 12.90
CA SER A 69 0.03 -22.20 12.90
C SER A 69 0.60 -22.83 14.17
N GLU A 70 1.57 -22.16 14.79
CA GLU A 70 2.19 -22.58 16.06
C GLU A 70 1.40 -22.12 17.29
N SER A 71 0.30 -21.38 17.12
CA SER A 71 -0.53 -20.93 18.22
C SER A 71 -1.27 -22.09 18.89
N SER A 72 -1.33 -22.03 20.23
CA SER A 72 -2.02 -23.04 21.05
C SER A 72 -3.34 -22.49 21.57
N ALA A 73 -4.30 -23.39 21.78
CA ALA A 73 -5.55 -23.02 22.43
C ALA A 73 -5.26 -22.48 23.85
N PRO A 74 -6.03 -21.48 24.32
CA PRO A 74 -6.01 -21.04 25.71
C PRO A 74 -6.01 -22.21 26.70
N HIS A 75 -5.18 -22.10 27.74
CA HIS A 75 -5.05 -23.13 28.77
C HIS A 75 -6.39 -23.40 29.46
N ALA A 76 -6.64 -24.68 29.78
CA ALA A 76 -7.83 -25.14 30.47
C ALA A 76 -9.17 -24.85 29.75
N CYS A 77 -9.15 -24.69 28.42
CA CYS A 77 -10.38 -24.62 27.65
C CYS A 77 -11.06 -25.99 27.51
N GLU A 78 -12.37 -25.99 27.27
CA GLU A 78 -13.12 -27.22 27.06
C GLU A 78 -12.75 -27.89 25.73
N PRO A 79 -12.80 -29.23 25.61
CA PRO A 79 -12.39 -29.94 24.39
C PRO A 79 -13.09 -29.47 23.09
N ARG A 80 -14.35 -29.02 23.19
CA ARG A 80 -15.08 -28.48 22.04
C ARG A 80 -14.53 -27.13 21.59
N PHE A 81 -14.16 -26.28 22.55
CA PHE A 81 -13.53 -25.00 22.27
C PHE A 81 -12.15 -25.20 21.64
N GLU A 82 -11.35 -26.12 22.20
CA GLU A 82 -10.04 -26.49 21.66
C GLU A 82 -10.13 -26.96 20.19
N GLY A 83 -11.09 -27.84 19.88
CA GLY A 83 -11.34 -28.25 18.50
C GLY A 83 -11.73 -27.09 17.57
N GLY A 84 -12.56 -26.16 18.04
CA GLY A 84 -12.93 -24.95 17.31
C GLY A 84 -11.75 -23.99 17.10
N TRP A 85 -10.90 -23.81 18.11
CA TRP A 85 -9.67 -23.02 18.04
C TRP A 85 -8.76 -23.52 16.93
N PHE A 86 -8.41 -24.81 16.93
CA PHE A 86 -7.54 -25.38 15.91
C PHE A 86 -8.17 -25.34 14.51
N ALA A 87 -9.49 -25.53 14.40
CA ALA A 87 -10.18 -25.38 13.13
C ALA A 87 -10.07 -23.94 12.59
N GLY A 88 -10.26 -22.93 13.45
CA GLY A 88 -10.12 -21.52 13.08
C GLY A 88 -8.69 -21.13 12.72
N VAL A 89 -7.70 -21.53 13.53
CA VAL A 89 -6.27 -21.32 13.24
C VAL A 89 -5.89 -21.90 11.88
N ARG A 90 -6.35 -23.12 11.58
CA ARG A 90 -6.09 -23.76 10.29
C ARG A 90 -6.73 -22.99 9.13
N ASP A 91 -7.93 -22.44 9.30
CA ASP A 91 -8.59 -21.66 8.24
C ASP A 91 -7.84 -20.36 7.96
N VAL A 92 -7.47 -19.61 9.01
CA VAL A 92 -6.66 -18.39 8.90
C VAL A 92 -5.30 -18.68 8.29
N ALA A 93 -4.62 -19.75 8.73
CA ALA A 93 -3.35 -20.18 8.14
C ALA A 93 -3.49 -20.47 6.64
N ASN A 94 -4.47 -21.28 6.24
CA ASN A 94 -4.73 -21.56 4.83
C ASN A 94 -5.01 -20.29 4.02
N HIS A 95 -5.70 -19.31 4.61
CA HIS A 95 -5.95 -18.03 3.99
C HIS A 95 -4.66 -17.22 3.78
N LEU A 96 -3.80 -17.13 4.79
CA LEU A 96 -2.49 -16.47 4.69
C LEU A 96 -1.61 -17.13 3.63
N LEU A 97 -1.59 -18.46 3.55
CA LEU A 97 -0.81 -19.17 2.53
C LEU A 97 -1.31 -18.81 1.12
N ARG A 98 -2.63 -18.74 0.91
CA ARG A 98 -3.22 -18.31 -0.37
C ARG A 98 -2.85 -16.87 -0.71
N ILE A 99 -2.82 -15.98 0.28
CA ILE A 99 -2.36 -14.59 0.09
C ILE A 99 -0.90 -14.60 -0.35
N ALA A 100 -0.02 -15.33 0.33
CA ALA A 100 1.39 -15.42 -0.04
C ALA A 100 1.59 -15.93 -1.48
N ASP A 101 0.89 -17.00 -1.87
CA ASP A 101 0.94 -17.54 -3.23
C ASP A 101 0.44 -16.54 -4.28
N THR A 102 -0.66 -15.85 -3.97
CA THR A 102 -1.25 -14.83 -4.85
C THR A 102 -0.30 -13.64 -4.98
N THR A 103 0.27 -13.15 -3.89
CA THR A 103 1.23 -12.04 -3.89
C THR A 103 2.49 -12.39 -4.67
N ALA A 104 3.05 -13.59 -4.46
CA ALA A 104 4.25 -14.04 -5.17
C ALA A 104 4.05 -14.15 -6.70
N THR A 105 2.83 -14.42 -7.16
CA THR A 105 2.54 -14.75 -8.57
C THR A 105 1.78 -13.65 -9.32
N ALA A 106 0.81 -12.99 -8.69
CA ALA A 106 -0.14 -12.08 -9.33
C ALA A 106 0.29 -10.60 -9.27
N GLN A 107 1.18 -10.20 -8.36
CA GLN A 107 1.73 -8.84 -8.31
C GLN A 107 2.91 -8.63 -9.26
N ARG A 108 3.50 -9.71 -9.80
CA ARG A 108 4.51 -9.62 -10.86
C ARG A 108 3.94 -8.87 -12.07
N GLY A 109 4.45 -7.68 -12.33
CA GLY A 109 4.09 -6.74 -13.39
C GLY A 109 3.26 -5.54 -12.93
N ARG A 110 2.80 -5.51 -11.67
CA ARG A 110 1.85 -4.49 -11.15
C ARG A 110 2.42 -3.65 -10.01
N THR A 111 3.44 -4.14 -9.33
CA THR A 111 4.05 -3.49 -8.16
C THR A 111 4.70 -2.15 -8.52
N VAL A 112 5.33 -2.06 -9.70
CA VAL A 112 5.90 -0.80 -10.21
C VAL A 112 4.81 0.24 -10.45
N SER A 113 3.66 -0.14 -11.02
CA SER A 113 2.56 0.80 -11.24
C SER A 113 2.00 1.33 -9.92
N SER A 114 1.86 0.49 -8.90
CA SER A 114 1.43 0.93 -7.57
C SER A 114 2.46 1.82 -6.89
N ALA A 115 3.75 1.50 -7.01
CA ALA A 115 4.84 2.30 -6.45
C ALA A 115 4.98 3.66 -7.14
N LEU A 116 4.87 3.71 -8.47
CA LEU A 116 4.86 4.96 -9.23
C LEU A 116 3.63 5.81 -8.90
N LEU A 117 2.46 5.19 -8.74
CA LEU A 117 1.24 5.89 -8.36
C LEU A 117 1.34 6.44 -6.93
N ALA A 118 1.92 5.67 -6.00
CA ALA A 118 2.21 6.14 -4.65
C ALA A 118 3.25 7.28 -4.65
N ALA A 119 4.30 7.17 -5.47
CA ALA A 119 5.29 8.23 -5.69
C ALA A 119 4.63 9.52 -6.19
N HIS A 120 3.73 9.41 -7.18
CA HIS A 120 3.00 10.55 -7.74
C HIS A 120 2.07 11.20 -6.71
N LEU A 121 1.42 10.40 -5.86
CA LEU A 121 0.56 10.90 -4.79
C LEU A 121 1.34 11.53 -3.63
N GLN A 122 2.57 11.09 -3.40
CA GLN A 122 3.46 11.62 -2.37
C GLN A 122 4.35 12.76 -2.85
N GLN A 123 4.42 13.04 -4.16
CA GLN A 123 5.08 14.24 -4.66
C GLN A 123 4.36 15.46 -4.07
N PRO A 124 5.04 16.28 -3.26
CA PRO A 124 4.54 17.60 -2.95
C PRO A 124 4.30 18.32 -4.28
N ALA A 125 3.17 19.01 -4.42
CA ALA A 125 2.98 19.94 -5.52
C ALA A 125 4.26 20.78 -5.63
N SER A 126 4.88 20.80 -6.82
CA SER A 126 6.07 21.59 -7.10
C SER A 126 5.94 22.95 -6.40
N PRO A 127 6.97 23.45 -5.71
CA PRO A 127 6.90 24.78 -5.13
C PRO A 127 6.45 25.72 -6.24
N ALA A 128 5.34 26.44 -6.00
CA ALA A 128 4.88 27.48 -6.88
C ALA A 128 6.11 28.35 -7.25
N PRO A 129 6.27 28.75 -8.52
CA PRO A 129 7.37 29.61 -8.91
C PRO A 129 7.44 30.75 -7.90
N GLN A 130 8.55 30.81 -7.16
CA GLN A 130 8.78 31.95 -6.28
C GLN A 130 8.71 33.17 -7.18
N ASP A 131 7.85 34.13 -6.83
CA ASP A 131 7.78 35.45 -7.47
C ASP A 131 9.18 36.07 -7.40
N ALA A 132 9.97 35.84 -8.44
CA ALA A 132 11.15 36.62 -8.71
C ALA A 132 10.67 38.05 -9.00
N PRO A 133 11.33 39.09 -8.47
CA PRO A 133 11.00 40.46 -8.81
C PRO A 133 11.01 40.60 -10.34
N VAL A 134 9.91 41.12 -10.86
CA VAL A 134 9.71 41.43 -12.28
C VAL A 134 10.85 42.33 -12.75
N GLU A 135 11.89 41.74 -13.35
CA GLU A 135 12.64 42.42 -14.38
C GLU A 135 11.89 42.20 -15.68
N ASP A 136 11.30 43.29 -16.18
CA ASP A 136 10.58 43.41 -17.44
C ASP A 136 11.38 42.85 -18.63
N PRO A 137 10.88 41.79 -19.31
CA PRO A 137 11.30 41.47 -20.65
C PRO A 137 10.05 41.50 -21.55
N GLY A 138 9.80 42.66 -22.15
CA GLY A 138 9.11 42.87 -23.43
C GLY A 138 8.03 41.86 -23.85
N SER A 139 6.78 42.34 -23.86
CA SER A 139 5.59 41.75 -24.51
C SER A 139 5.86 40.57 -25.46
N ALA A 140 5.50 39.37 -25.01
CA ALA A 140 5.23 38.25 -25.92
C ALA A 140 3.95 38.56 -26.73
N PRO A 141 3.91 38.29 -28.05
CA PRO A 141 2.73 38.54 -28.85
C PRO A 141 1.61 37.58 -28.43
N ALA A 142 0.40 38.12 -28.26
CA ALA A 142 -0.79 37.34 -27.99
C ALA A 142 -1.04 36.37 -29.17
N LEU A 143 -0.97 35.07 -28.89
CA LEU A 143 -1.34 34.02 -29.84
C LEU A 143 -2.84 34.13 -30.13
N ASP A 144 -3.18 34.55 -31.34
CA ASP A 144 -4.55 34.65 -31.82
C ASP A 144 -5.10 33.25 -32.14
N ALA A 145 -6.38 33.02 -31.86
CA ALA A 145 -7.04 31.73 -32.03
C ALA A 145 -7.00 31.23 -33.49
N THR A 146 -6.80 32.14 -34.45
CA THR A 146 -6.64 31.85 -35.87
C THR A 146 -5.32 31.12 -36.18
N ASP A 147 -4.24 31.38 -35.42
CA ASP A 147 -2.93 30.75 -35.64
C ASP A 147 -2.90 29.29 -35.17
N ILE A 148 -3.67 28.97 -34.12
CA ILE A 148 -3.82 27.59 -33.61
C ILE A 148 -4.59 26.71 -34.61
N LEU A 149 -5.59 27.28 -35.30
CA LEU A 149 -6.38 26.56 -36.31
C LEU A 149 -5.59 26.34 -37.62
N ALA A 150 -4.63 27.21 -37.93
CA ALA A 150 -3.74 27.04 -39.08
C ALA A 150 -2.66 25.98 -38.85
N ALA A 151 -2.13 25.89 -37.62
CA ALA A 151 -1.12 24.88 -37.25
C ALA A 151 -1.68 23.44 -37.28
N SER A 152 -2.95 23.26 -36.94
CA SER A 152 -3.63 21.96 -36.89
C SER A 152 -3.96 21.36 -38.25
N LYS A 153 -3.85 22.13 -39.35
CA LYS A 153 -4.00 21.63 -40.73
C LYS A 153 -2.68 21.30 -41.41
N ARG A 154 -1.55 21.45 -40.71
CA ARG A 154 -0.21 21.29 -41.27
C ARG A 154 0.45 19.94 -40.98
N PHE A 155 -0.24 19.05 -40.28
CA PHE A 155 0.18 17.67 -40.08
C PHE A 155 -0.87 16.74 -40.73
N PRO A 156 -0.50 15.92 -41.73
CA PRO A 156 -1.38 14.90 -42.28
C PRO A 156 -1.60 13.74 -41.29
#